data_AF-A0A2J8HWE3-F1
#
_entry.id   AF-A0A2J8HWE3-F1
#
_cell.length_a   1.000
_cell.length_b   1.000
_cell.length_c   1.000
_cell.angle_alpha   90.00
_cell.angle_beta   90.00
_cell.angle_gamma   90.00
#
_symmetry.space_group_name_H-M   'P 1'
#
loop_
_entity.id
_entity.type
_entity.pdbx_description
1 polymer ?
#
loop_
_entity_poly.entity_id
_entity_poly.type
_entity_poly.pdbx_seq_one_letter_code
_entity_poly.pdbx_strand_id
1 'polypeptide(L)' 'MNTRFCEQCGEETTHKEVMKQKPSKYGKSKKEQFKAFLEGFFSGSAASLPAGASLELTDRYIVCTKCGKQTLENHGKEFQ' A
#
# COMPACT_ATOMS: atom_id res chain seq x y z
N MET A 1 9.12 -9.79 11.47
CA MET A 1 9.72 -8.67 12.24
C MET A 1 11.22 -8.78 12.08
N ASN A 2 11.92 -7.69 11.79
CA ASN A 2 13.34 -7.71 11.45
C ASN A 2 14.07 -6.57 12.19
N THR A 3 15.31 -6.79 12.61
CA THR A 3 16.11 -5.81 13.37
C THR A 3 16.90 -4.95 12.41
N ARG A 4 16.74 -3.63 12.52
CA ARG A 4 17.36 -2.64 11.61
C ARG A 4 17.76 -1.41 12.40
N PHE A 5 18.75 -0.66 11.92
CA PHE A 5 19.08 0.62 12.50
C PHE A 5 17.93 1.62 12.31
N CYS A 6 17.44 2.20 13.40
CA CYS A 6 16.45 3.26 13.34
C CYS A 6 17.15 4.61 13.47
N GLU A 7 17.12 5.42 12.43
CA GLU A 7 17.71 6.76 12.43
C GLU A 7 17.15 7.68 13.53
N GLN A 8 15.89 7.50 13.91
CA GLN A 8 15.27 8.31 14.97
C GLN A 8 15.65 7.83 16.37
N CYS A 9 15.90 6.52 16.56
CA CYS A 9 16.36 6.01 17.86
C CYS A 9 17.88 6.09 18.00
N GLY A 10 18.62 6.18 16.90
CA GLY A 10 20.08 6.15 16.88
C GLY A 10 20.67 4.77 17.21
N GLU A 11 19.88 3.71 17.14
CA GLU A 11 20.29 2.35 17.52
C GLU A 11 19.55 1.29 16.70
N GLU A 12 20.01 0.03 16.80
CA GLU A 12 19.31 -1.11 16.24
C GLU A 12 18.02 -1.39 17.01
N THR A 13 16.90 -1.40 16.30
CA THR A 13 15.58 -1.67 16.88
C THR A 13 14.81 -2.65 16.00
N THR A 14 13.86 -3.34 16.62
CA THR A 14 12.93 -4.19 15.87
C THR A 14 11.99 -3.32 15.04
N HIS A 15 11.79 -3.70 13.79
CA HIS A 15 10.81 -3.08 12.91
C HIS A 15 9.78 -4.11 12.46
N LYS A 16 8.53 -3.66 12.35
CA LYS A 16 7.41 -4.43 11.79
C LYS A 16 7.06 -3.90 10.41
N GLU A 17 6.70 -4.80 9.51
CA GLU A 17 6.21 -4.45 8.18
C GLU A 17 4.70 -4.26 8.24
N VAL A 18 4.21 -3.18 7.65
CA VAL A 18 2.78 -2.84 7.60
C VAL A 18 2.43 -2.54 6.16
N MET A 19 1.54 -3.34 5.60
CA MET A 19 0.96 -3.12 4.28
C MET A 19 -0.30 -2.25 4.44
N LYS A 20 -0.37 -1.12 3.75
CA LYS A 20 -1.56 -0.26 3.71
C LYS A 20 -2.05 -0.16 2.27
N GLN A 21 -3.35 -0.24 2.07
CA GLN A 21 -3.93 0.02 0.76
C GLN A 21 -3.70 1.49 0.40
N LYS A 22 -3.20 1.74 -0.82
CA LYS A 22 -3.11 3.08 -1.39
C LYS A 22 -4.50 3.71 -1.37
N PRO A 23 -4.61 5.00 -1.05
CA PRO A 23 -5.89 5.69 -1.17
C PRO A 23 -6.41 5.55 -2.61
N SER A 24 -7.71 5.31 -2.76
CA SER A 24 -8.31 5.22 -4.08
C SER A 24 -8.01 6.47 -4.90
N LYS A 25 -7.69 6.31 -6.19
CA LYS A 25 -7.53 7.44 -7.13
C LYS A 25 -8.80 8.31 -7.22
N TYR A 26 -9.94 7.76 -6.82
CA TYR A 26 -11.23 8.44 -6.71
C TYR A 26 -11.31 9.18 -5.38
N GLY A 27 -11.65 10.47 -5.42
CA GLY A 27 -11.81 11.29 -4.22
C GLY A 27 -12.96 10.83 -3.31
N LYS A 28 -13.13 11.52 -2.18
CA LYS A 28 -14.12 11.17 -1.14
C LYS A 28 -15.57 11.53 -1.54
N SER A 29 -15.80 12.09 -2.72
CA SER A 29 -17.15 12.47 -3.12
C SER A 29 -17.99 11.24 -3.50
N LYS A 30 -19.30 11.28 -3.20
CA LYS A 30 -20.23 10.19 -3.55
C LYS A 30 -20.24 9.87 -5.06
N LYS A 31 -20.00 10.87 -5.91
CA LYS A 31 -19.94 10.69 -7.37
C LYS A 31 -18.70 9.91 -7.81
N GLU A 32 -17.55 10.19 -7.19
CA GLU A 32 -16.29 9.50 -7.46
C GLU A 32 -16.32 8.05 -6.95
N GLN A 33 -16.94 7.80 -5.80
CA GLN A 33 -17.15 6.44 -5.30
C GLN A 33 -18.11 5.62 -6.18
N PHE A 34 -19.17 6.25 -6.70
CA PHE A 34 -20.08 5.59 -7.64
C PHE A 34 -19.38 5.28 -8.97
N LYS A 35 -18.52 6.18 -9.46
CA LYS A 35 -17.68 5.94 -10.64
C LYS A 35 -16.70 4.77 -10.40
N ALA A 36 -16.04 4.72 -9.25
CA ALA A 36 -15.17 3.61 -8.86
C ALA A 36 -15.93 2.27 -8.83
N PHE A 37 -17.15 2.27 -8.31
CA PHE A 37 -18.01 1.08 -8.26
C PHE A 37 -18.44 0.63 -9.66
N LEU A 38 -18.87 1.55 -10.53
CA LEU A 38 -19.26 1.19 -11.91
C LEU A 38 -18.07 0.70 -12.73
N GLU A 39 -16.91 1.35 -12.64
CA GLU A 39 -15.69 0.88 -13.34
C GLU A 39 -15.24 -0.51 -12.82
N GLY A 40 -15.38 -0.77 -11.53
CA GLY A 40 -15.12 -2.10 -10.94
C GLY A 40 -16.17 -3.17 -11.29
N PHE A 41 -17.42 -2.78 -11.56
CA PHE A 41 -18.51 -3.70 -11.88
C PHE A 41 -18.57 -4.03 -13.39
N PHE A 42 -18.35 -3.05 -14.27
CA PHE A 42 -18.39 -3.25 -15.73
C PHE A 42 -17.11 -3.86 -16.32
N SER A 43 -16.01 -3.93 -15.56
CA SER A 43 -14.81 -4.66 -15.95
C SER A 43 -14.92 -6.19 -15.72
N GLY A 44 -16.03 -6.66 -15.16
CA GLY A 44 -16.25 -8.08 -14.81
C GLY A 44 -16.58 -9.04 -15.96
N SER A 45 -16.61 -8.63 -17.23
CA SER A 45 -17.11 -9.49 -18.32
C SER A 45 -16.21 -9.58 -19.57
N ALA A 46 -14.88 -9.50 -19.43
CA ALA A 46 -13.97 -9.94 -20.49
C ALA A 46 -12.65 -10.46 -19.90
N ALA A 47 -12.58 -11.78 -19.73
CA ALA A 47 -11.37 -12.60 -19.88
C ALA A 47 -10.02 -11.96 -19.48
N SER A 48 -9.70 -11.95 -18.19
CA SER A 48 -8.37 -12.30 -17.64
C SER A 48 -8.31 -11.87 -16.18
N LEU A 49 -7.93 -12.81 -15.32
CA LEU A 49 -7.55 -12.56 -13.94
C LEU A 49 -6.61 -11.33 -13.86
N PRO A 50 -6.86 -10.30 -13.05
CA PRO A 50 -5.80 -9.39 -12.68
C PRO A 50 -5.08 -10.02 -11.50
N ALA A 51 -4.37 -11.12 -11.74
CA ALA A 51 -3.40 -11.63 -10.78
C ALA A 51 -2.22 -10.64 -10.57
N GLY A 52 -2.17 -9.54 -11.33
CA GLY A 52 -1.18 -8.47 -11.19
C GLY A 52 -1.71 -7.10 -10.72
N ALA A 53 -3.00 -6.77 -10.89
CA ALA A 53 -3.47 -5.39 -10.60
C ALA A 53 -3.73 -5.12 -9.11
N SER A 54 -3.82 -6.16 -8.27
CA SER A 54 -4.07 -5.99 -6.83
C SER A 54 -2.81 -5.63 -6.03
N LEU A 55 -1.61 -5.85 -6.59
CA LEU A 55 -0.34 -5.58 -5.91
C LEU A 55 0.11 -4.11 -6.02
N GLU A 56 -0.22 -3.42 -7.13
CA GLU A 56 0.06 -1.98 -7.32
C GLU A 56 -0.68 -1.09 -6.28
N LEU A 57 -1.75 -1.62 -5.69
CA LEU A 57 -2.66 -0.93 -4.77
C LEU A 57 -2.21 -0.91 -3.31
N THR A 58 -1.03 -1.42 -2.98
CA THR A 58 -0.58 -1.53 -1.58
C THR A 58 0.78 -0.88 -1.38
N ASP A 59 0.85 0.05 -0.43
CA ASP A 59 2.09 0.62 0.08
C ASP A 59 2.63 -0.22 1.24
N ARG A 60 3.91 -0.56 1.18
CA ARG A 60 4.61 -1.27 2.24
C ARG A 60 5.36 -0.28 3.11
N TYR A 61 5.09 -0.29 4.41
CA TYR A 61 5.78 0.53 5.40
C TYR A 61 6.59 -0.34 6.36
N ILE A 62 7.76 0.14 6.73
CA ILE A 62 8.56 -0.40 7.82
C ILE A 62 8.40 0.52 9.01
N VAL A 63 7.92 -0.03 10.13
CA VAL A 63 7.59 0.74 11.33
C VAL A 63 8.47 0.30 12.47
N CYS A 64 9.26 1.21 13.03
CA CYS A 64 10.03 0.95 14.25
C CYS A 64 9.08 0.65 15.41
N THR A 65 9.28 -0.47 16.11
CA THR A 65 8.42 -0.84 17.25
C THR A 65 8.71 0.01 18.49
N LYS A 66 9.87 0.66 18.57
CA LYS A 66 10.27 1.53 19.69
C LYS A 66 9.73 2.95 19.56
N CYS A 67 10.01 3.64 18.46
CA CYS A 67 9.61 5.04 18.26
C CYS A 67 8.40 5.25 17.34
N GLY A 68 7.98 4.23 16.59
CA GLY A 68 6.85 4.32 15.68
C GLY A 68 7.13 4.99 14.32
N LYS A 69 8.37 5.42 14.02
CA LYS A 69 8.73 5.98 12.70
C LYS A 69 8.32 5.02 11.59
N GLN A 70 7.56 5.51 10.62
CA GLN A 70 7.15 4.75 9.44
C GLN A 70 8.00 5.18 8.24
N THR A 71 8.64 4.22 7.59
CA THR A 71 9.41 4.43 6.37
C THR A 71 8.70 3.71 5.23
N LEU A 72 8.37 4.42 4.15
CA LEU A 72 7.79 3.81 2.95
C LEU A 72 8.87 3.00 2.24
N GLU A 73 8.59 1.74 1.99
CA GLU A 73 9.52 0.78 1.39
C GLU A 73 8.81 -0.03 0.29
N ASN A 74 8.50 0.65 -0.81
CA ASN A 74 7.97 0.05 -2.03
C ASN A 74 9.13 -0.37 -2.94
N HIS A 75 9.40 -1.68 -3.04
CA HIS A 75 10.45 -2.23 -3.91
C HIS A 75 9.82 -2.89 -5.13
N GLY A 76 9.99 -2.32 -6.33
CA GLY A 76 9.58 -2.91 -7.61
C GLY A 76 9.15 -1.87 -8.66
N LYS A 77 9.31 -2.20 -9.95
CA LYS A 77 8.76 -1.39 -11.07
C LYS A 77 7.22 -1.37 -11.10
N GLU A 78 6.60 -2.27 -10.35
CA GLU A 78 5.14 -2.42 -10.21
C GLU A 78 4.52 -1.40 -9.24
N PHE A 79 5.32 -0.45 -8.72
CA PHE A 79 4.89 0.58 -7.77
C PHE A 79 5.19 2.03 -8.25
N GLN A 80 5.68 2.19 -9.48
CA GLN A 80 6.06 3.48 -10.08
C GLN A 80 4.95 4.03 -10.99
#